data_AF-A0A7X8MC73-F1
#
_entry.id   AF-A0A7X8MC73-F1
#
_cell.length_a   1.000
_cell.length_b   1.000
_cell.length_c   1.000
_cell.angle_alpha   90.00
_cell.angle_beta   90.00
_cell.angle_gamma   90.00
#
_symmetry.space_group_name_H-M   'P 1'
#
loop_
_entity.id
_entity.type
_entity.pdbx_description
1 polymer ?
#
loop_
_entity_poly.entity_id
_entity_poly.type
_entity_poly.pdbx_seq_one_letter_code
_entity_poly.pdbx_strand_id
1 'polypeptide(L)'
;MNSSGLTALLPFTLLPGQPRAITLHTPEAKPPKAVFLRLEAREKLDPDRLYVELNDQSLELIASAQLVWPFAEEMKPPFRTADRVLTFSVSPSWLQSVNQFLIVAETQVTLDYVYLGVIH
;
A
#
# COMPACT_ATOMS: atom_id res chain seq x y z
N MET A 1 22.63 -7.38 -0.68
CA MET A 1 21.59 -8.10 0.09
C MET A 1 21.37 -7.32 1.36
N ASN A 2 20.23 -6.63 1.52
CA ASN A 2 19.78 -6.19 2.85
C ASN A 2 18.27 -5.92 2.80
N SER A 3 17.62 -6.34 3.89
CA SER A 3 16.23 -6.72 4.01
C SER A 3 15.24 -5.57 3.84
N SER A 4 14.29 -5.73 2.92
CA SER A 4 13.03 -5.01 2.96
C SER A 4 12.24 -5.48 4.19
N GLY A 5 11.98 -4.60 5.15
CA GLY A 5 11.00 -4.86 6.21
C GLY A 5 9.62 -5.00 5.56
N LEU A 6 8.98 -6.15 5.71
CA LEU A 6 7.67 -6.43 5.13
C LEU A 6 6.66 -6.58 6.26
N THR A 7 5.74 -5.62 6.36
CA THR A 7 4.58 -5.72 7.24
C THR A 7 3.35 -5.83 6.37
N ALA A 8 2.65 -6.96 6.47
CA ALA A 8 1.46 -7.26 5.70
C ALA A 8 0.29 -7.65 6.63
N LEU A 9 -0.92 -7.25 6.27
CA LEU A 9 -2.14 -7.67 6.94
C LEU A 9 -2.91 -8.72 6.13
N LEU A 10 -3.63 -9.57 6.86
CA LEU A 10 -4.52 -10.62 6.35
C LEU A 10 -5.75 -10.05 5.62
N PRO A 11 -6.47 -10.88 4.86
CA PRO A 11 -7.58 -10.41 4.04
C PRO A 11 -8.68 -9.73 4.85
N PHE A 12 -9.16 -8.59 4.37
CA PHE A 12 -10.34 -7.92 4.91
C PHE A 12 -11.16 -7.27 3.81
N THR A 13 -12.45 -7.11 4.07
CA THR A 13 -13.38 -6.49 3.12
C THR A 13 -13.66 -5.06 3.52
N LEU A 14 -13.45 -4.15 2.57
CA LEU A 14 -13.92 -2.77 2.60
C LEU A 14 -15.39 -2.75 2.17
N LEU A 15 -16.25 -2.19 3.01
CA LEU A 15 -17.63 -1.91 2.65
C LEU A 15 -17.72 -0.51 2.01
N PRO A 16 -18.63 -0.29 1.04
CA PRO A 16 -18.79 0.99 0.35
C PRO A 16 -18.90 2.17 1.32
N GLY A 17 -17.98 3.14 1.18
CA GLY A 17 -17.95 4.36 1.98
C GLY A 17 -17.60 4.17 3.45
N GLN A 18 -17.29 2.96 3.90
CA GLN A 18 -16.90 2.70 5.30
C GLN A 18 -15.38 2.74 5.45
N PRO A 19 -14.84 3.70 6.21
CA PRO A 19 -13.39 3.77 6.42
C PRO A 19 -12.88 2.58 7.23
N ARG A 20 -11.75 2.03 6.81
CA ARG A 20 -11.02 1.00 7.55
C ARG A 20 -9.64 1.51 7.95
N ALA A 21 -9.40 1.57 9.25
CA ALA A 21 -8.09 1.87 9.80
C ALA A 21 -7.22 0.61 9.83
N ILE A 22 -5.96 0.77 9.42
CA ILE A 22 -4.96 -0.28 9.30
C ILE A 22 -3.68 0.19 9.96
N THR A 23 -3.20 -0.57 10.93
CA THR A 23 -1.95 -0.25 11.62
C THR A 23 -0.83 -1.15 11.11
N LEU A 24 0.24 -0.56 10.57
CA LEU A 24 1.43 -1.26 10.12
C LEU A 24 2.66 -0.81 10.91
N HIS A 25 3.37 -1.76 11.51
CA HIS A 25 4.61 -1.52 12.23
C HIS A 25 5.80 -1.52 11.26
N THR A 26 6.60 -0.46 11.27
CA THR A 26 7.72 -0.30 10.32
C THR A 26 8.91 0.38 11.01
N PRO A 27 9.55 -0.32 11.98
CA PRO A 27 10.68 0.25 12.71
C PRO A 27 11.92 0.32 11.81
N GLU A 28 12.29 1.53 11.37
CA GLU A 28 13.43 1.74 10.49
C GLU A 28 14.71 2.11 11.24
N ALA A 29 15.79 1.37 10.98
CA ALA A 29 17.10 1.62 11.60
C ALA A 29 17.87 2.77 10.93
N LYS A 30 17.50 3.14 9.70
CA LYS A 30 18.09 4.23 8.92
C LYS A 30 17.03 4.95 8.10
N PRO A 31 17.22 6.24 7.75
CA PRO A 31 16.27 6.97 6.91
C PRO A 31 16.01 6.24 5.57
N PRO A 32 14.75 6.03 5.18
CA PRO A 32 14.43 5.39 3.91
C PRO A 32 14.59 6.36 2.73
N LYS A 33 14.97 5.82 1.57
CA LYS A 33 15.03 6.57 0.30
C LYS A 33 13.66 6.67 -0.35
N ALA A 34 12.87 5.60 -0.28
CA ALA A 34 11.53 5.55 -0.82
C ALA A 34 10.65 4.63 0.05
N VAL A 35 9.37 4.98 0.14
CA VAL A 35 8.36 4.20 0.85
C VAL A 35 7.11 4.13 -0.02
N PHE A 36 6.44 2.98 -0.01
CA PHE A 36 5.23 2.78 -0.80
C PHE A 36 4.27 1.85 -0.08
N LEU A 37 2.98 2.15 -0.19
CA LEU A 37 1.91 1.27 0.25
C LEU A 37 1.38 0.53 -0.98
N ARG A 38 1.29 -0.80 -0.94
CA ARG A 38 0.56 -1.56 -1.97
C ARG A 38 -0.66 -2.21 -1.37
N LEU A 39 -1.72 -2.16 -2.14
CA LEU A 39 -2.97 -2.85 -1.93
C LEU A 39 -3.13 -3.90 -3.00
N GLU A 40 -3.44 -5.12 -2.59
CA GLU A 40 -3.78 -6.23 -3.47
C GLU A 40 -5.17 -6.74 -3.11
N ALA A 41 -6.03 -6.90 -4.12
CA ALA A 41 -7.41 -7.31 -3.95
C ALA A 41 -7.76 -8.61 -4.67
N ARG A 42 -8.89 -9.21 -4.27
CA ARG A 42 -9.49 -10.32 -5.03
C ARG A 42 -10.12 -9.84 -6.33
N GLU A 43 -10.77 -8.68 -6.24
CA GLU A 43 -11.47 -8.03 -7.32
C GLU A 43 -10.54 -7.05 -8.07
N LYS A 44 -10.96 -6.58 -9.23
CA LYS A 44 -10.26 -5.51 -9.95
C LYS A 44 -10.32 -4.22 -9.11
N LEU A 45 -9.19 -3.56 -8.93
CA LEU A 45 -9.13 -2.27 -8.25
C LEU A 45 -9.33 -1.13 -9.25
N ASP A 46 -10.31 -0.28 -8.99
CA ASP A 46 -10.51 0.98 -9.69
C ASP A 46 -9.80 2.09 -8.91
N PRO A 47 -8.71 2.70 -9.45
CA PRO A 47 -7.93 3.71 -8.75
C PRO A 47 -8.75 4.95 -8.37
N ASP A 48 -9.79 5.28 -9.14
CA ASP A 48 -10.61 6.47 -8.90
C ASP A 48 -11.67 6.26 -7.80
N ARG A 49 -11.81 5.01 -7.32
CA ARG A 49 -12.81 4.62 -6.32
C ARG A 49 -12.21 4.20 -4.99
N LEU A 50 -10.92 4.42 -4.81
CA LEU A 50 -10.19 4.01 -3.62
C LEU A 50 -9.36 5.17 -3.10
N TYR A 51 -9.63 5.55 -1.85
CA TYR A 51 -9.00 6.64 -1.15
C TYR A 51 -8.14 6.08 -0.03
N VAL A 52 -6.90 6.56 0.05
CA VAL A 52 -5.95 6.15 1.09
C VAL A 52 -5.33 7.37 1.74
N GLU A 53 -5.30 7.35 3.07
CA GLU A 53 -4.64 8.36 3.88
C GLU A 53 -3.62 7.71 4.82
N LEU A 54 -2.56 8.45 5.12
CA LEU A 54 -1.63 8.17 6.22
C LEU A 54 -1.60 9.39 7.13
N ASN A 55 -1.96 9.23 8.41
CA ASN A 55 -1.93 10.31 9.39
C ASN A 55 -2.60 11.61 8.87
N ASP A 56 -3.83 11.50 8.34
CA ASP A 56 -4.62 12.60 7.76
C ASP A 56 -4.03 13.24 6.49
N GLN A 57 -3.06 12.59 5.83
CA GLN A 57 -2.53 13.01 4.52
C GLN A 57 -2.96 12.02 3.44
N SER A 58 -3.63 12.52 2.39
CA SER A 58 -3.98 11.70 1.23
C SER A 58 -2.73 11.23 0.48
N LEU A 59 -2.68 9.96 0.14
CA LEU A 59 -1.56 9.37 -0.59
C LEU A 59 -1.72 9.52 -2.10
N GLU A 60 -0.61 9.77 -2.78
CA GLU A 60 -0.56 9.83 -4.24
C GLU A 60 -0.47 8.41 -4.82
N LEU A 61 -1.38 8.07 -5.74
CA LEU A 61 -1.28 6.84 -6.52
C LEU A 61 -0.14 6.97 -7.54
N ILE A 62 0.87 6.11 -7.44
CA ILE A 62 2.05 6.13 -8.33
C ILE A 62 2.08 4.98 -9.33
N ALA A 63 1.31 3.92 -9.07
CA ALA A 63 1.08 2.86 -10.05
C ALA A 63 -0.22 2.14 -9.75
N SER A 64 -1.14 2.11 -10.72
CA SER A 64 -1.88 0.88 -10.99
C SER A 64 -0.96 0.01 -11.83
N ALA A 65 -1.04 -1.32 -11.80
CA ALA A 65 -0.06 -2.12 -12.54
C ALA A 65 -0.16 -2.03 -14.09
N GLN A 66 -0.93 -1.06 -14.61
CA GLN A 66 -0.81 -0.56 -15.98
C GLN A 66 0.37 0.44 -16.15
N LEU A 67 0.87 1.02 -15.06
CA LEU A 67 2.00 1.95 -15.00
C LEU A 67 3.26 1.22 -14.51
N VAL A 68 4.33 1.31 -15.29
CA VAL A 68 5.65 0.76 -14.94
C VAL A 68 6.21 1.55 -13.76
N TRP A 69 6.25 0.90 -12.60
CA TRP A 69 6.73 1.48 -11.36
C TRP A 69 8.28 1.43 -11.31
N PRO A 70 8.98 2.54 -11.00
CA PRO A 70 10.44 2.65 -11.15
C PRO A 70 11.28 1.71 -10.28
N PHE A 71 10.68 1.06 -9.27
CA PHE A 71 11.35 0.11 -8.38
C PHE A 71 10.86 -1.33 -8.54
N ALA A 72 10.12 -1.62 -9.62
CA ALA A 72 9.52 -2.94 -9.85
C ALA A 72 10.56 -4.08 -9.87
N GLU A 73 11.77 -3.81 -10.36
CA GLU A 73 12.87 -4.79 -10.43
C GLU A 73 13.43 -5.18 -9.05
N GLU A 74 13.23 -4.34 -8.03
CA GLU A 74 13.73 -4.55 -6.67
C GLU A 74 12.76 -5.39 -5.82
N MET A 75 11.55 -5.69 -6.32
CA MET A 75 10.56 -6.50 -5.62
C MET A 75 10.42 -7.90 -6.24
N LYS A 76 10.41 -8.94 -5.40
CA LYS A 76 9.86 -10.25 -5.79
C LYS A 76 8.34 -10.19 -5.64
N PRO A 77 7.55 -10.15 -6.73
CA PRO A 77 6.11 -10.06 -6.61
C PRO A 77 5.57 -11.38 -6.05
N PRO A 78 4.74 -11.36 -5.01
CA PRO A 78 4.18 -12.60 -4.48
C PRO A 78 3.10 -13.18 -5.41
N PHE A 79 2.37 -12.38 -6.23
CA PHE A 79 1.19 -12.88 -6.97
C PHE A 79 0.87 -12.16 -8.30
N ARG A 80 -0.20 -12.63 -8.96
CA ARG A 80 -0.25 -13.09 -10.38
C ARG A 80 -0.90 -12.15 -11.41
N THR A 81 -1.52 -11.02 -11.07
CA THR A 81 -2.22 -10.17 -12.06
C THR A 81 -2.22 -8.68 -11.72
N ALA A 82 -1.87 -7.85 -12.70
CA ALA A 82 -1.68 -6.41 -12.60
C ALA A 82 -2.94 -5.62 -12.17
N ASP A 83 -4.10 -5.96 -12.70
CA ASP A 83 -5.37 -5.24 -12.52
C ASP A 83 -5.97 -5.27 -11.09
N ARG A 84 -5.34 -6.02 -10.18
CA ARG A 84 -5.78 -6.18 -8.78
C ARG A 84 -4.88 -5.48 -7.78
N VAL A 85 -3.96 -4.65 -8.27
CA VAL A 85 -2.90 -4.03 -7.49
C VAL A 85 -2.92 -2.52 -7.68
N LEU A 86 -2.91 -1.80 -6.57
CA LEU A 86 -2.64 -0.36 -6.52
C LEU A 86 -1.44 -0.09 -5.61
N THR A 87 -0.58 0.83 -6.03
CA THR A 87 0.60 1.26 -5.28
C THR A 87 0.57 2.77 -5.10
N PHE A 88 0.71 3.20 -3.85
CA PHE A 88 0.70 4.59 -3.42
C PHE A 88 2.08 4.98 -2.92
N SER A 89 2.51 6.19 -3.27
CA SER A 89 3.73 6.78 -2.70
C SER A 89 3.47 7.19 -1.26
N VAL A 90 4.43 6.90 -0.40
CA VAL A 90 4.45 7.40 0.96
C VAL A 90 5.72 8.23 1.10
N SER A 91 5.59 9.48 1.54
CA SER A 91 6.77 10.29 1.82
C SER A 91 7.61 9.64 2.92
N PRO A 92 8.93 9.41 2.70
CA PRO A 92 9.83 8.93 3.75
C PRO A 92 9.78 9.74 5.05
N SER A 93 9.52 11.06 4.95
CA SER A 93 9.44 11.96 6.10
C SER A 93 8.17 11.78 6.95
N TRP A 94 7.15 11.08 6.43
CA TRP A 94 5.91 10.80 7.14
C TRP A 94 5.94 9.45 7.87
N LEU A 95 6.95 8.62 7.58
CA LEU A 95 7.05 7.28 8.13
C LEU A 95 7.38 7.34 9.64
N GLN A 96 6.57 6.64 10.42
CA GLN A 96 6.77 6.42 11.85
C GLN A 96 7.03 4.93 12.12
N SER A 97 7.47 4.58 13.32
CA SER A 97 7.60 3.17 13.73
C SER A 97 6.27 2.42 13.72
N VAL A 98 5.16 3.15 13.88
CA VAL A 98 3.78 2.66 13.81
C VAL A 98 2.98 3.60 12.92
N ASN A 99 2.44 3.09 11.81
CA ASN A 99 1.74 3.89 10.81
C ASN A 99 0.27 3.49 10.77
N GLN A 100 -0.63 4.47 10.86
CA GLN A 100 -2.06 4.23 10.70
C GLN A 100 -2.51 4.71 9.32
N PHE A 101 -2.92 3.77 8.49
CA PHE A 101 -3.54 4.03 7.20
C PHE A 101 -5.05 4.00 7.34
N LEU A 102 -5.72 4.95 6.69
CA LEU A 102 -7.16 4.91 6.50
C LEU A 102 -7.43 4.55 5.04
N ILE A 103 -8.23 3.51 4.80
CA ILE A 103 -8.61 3.09 3.45
C ILE A 103 -10.13 3.15 3.33
N VAL A 104 -10.61 3.81 2.28
CA VAL A 104 -12.04 3.90 1.92
C VAL A 104 -12.19 3.46 0.47
N ALA A 105 -13.19 2.62 0.18
CA ALA A 105 -13.56 2.26 -1.18
C ALA A 105 -15.02 2.64 -1.45
N GLU A 106 -15.33 3.14 -2.65
CA GLU A 106 -16.71 3.46 -3.06
C GLU A 106 -17.51 2.20 -3.43
N THR A 107 -16.81 1.10 -3.72
CA THR A 107 -17.39 -0.22 -3.97
C THR A 107 -16.84 -1.25 -3.01
N GLN A 108 -17.57 -2.34 -2.80
CA GLN A 108 -17.07 -3.43 -1.98
C GLN A 108 -15.81 -4.03 -2.62
N VAL A 109 -14.74 -4.14 -1.84
CA VAL A 109 -13.45 -4.70 -2.26
C VAL A 109 -12.89 -5.54 -1.13
N THR A 110 -12.36 -6.72 -1.46
CA THR A 110 -11.64 -7.58 -0.53
C THR A 110 -10.15 -7.43 -0.78
N LEU A 111 -9.45 -6.74 0.13
CA LEU A 111 -8.01 -6.62 0.09
C LEU A 111 -7.42 -7.91 0.67
N ASP A 112 -6.70 -8.69 -0.15
CA ASP A 112 -5.98 -9.90 0.29
C ASP A 112 -4.67 -9.54 0.99
N TYR A 113 -4.01 -8.48 0.51
CA TYR A 113 -2.79 -7.95 1.13
C TYR A 113 -2.81 -6.43 1.16
N VAL A 114 -2.40 -5.90 2.31
CA VAL A 114 -2.01 -4.50 2.47
C VAL A 114 -0.61 -4.52 3.03
N TYR A 115 0.33 -3.94 2.30
CA TYR A 115 1.73 -3.94 2.71
C TYR A 115 2.35 -2.55 2.57
N LEU A 116 3.30 -2.27 3.46
CA LEU A 116 4.20 -1.13 3.36
C LEU A 116 5.60 -1.62 3.00
N GLY A 117 6.13 -1.14 1.89
CA GLY A 117 7.48 -1.45 1.43
C GLY A 117 8.41 -0.27 1.62
N VAL A 118 9.64 -0.58 2.06
CA VAL A 118 10.69 0.41 2.37
C VAL A 118 11.96 0.10 1.59
N ILE A 119 12.51 1.12 0.92
CA ILE A 119 13.76 1.05 0.14
C ILE A 119 14.77 2.01 0.77
N HIS A 120 16.04 1.58 0.83
CA HIS A 120 17.12 2.32 1.49
C HIS A 120 18.35 2.61 0.63
#